data_AF-A0A933CTR1-F1
#
_entry.id   AF-A0A933CTR1-F1
#
_cell.length_a   1.000
_cell.length_b   1.000
_cell.length_c   1.000
_cell.angle_alpha   90.00
_cell.angle_beta   90.00
_cell.angle_gamma   90.00
#
_symmetry.space_group_name_H-M   'P 1'
#
loop_
_entity.id
_entity.type
_entity.pdbx_description
1 polymer ?
#
loop_
_entity_poly.entity_id
_entity_poly.type
_entity_poly.pdbx_seq_one_letter_code
_entity_poly.pdbx_strand_id
1 'polypeptide(L)'
;MEKRMPLALWFLLTLPLMAKADLAEDGKESRIGEPMTNARLERILKTVEPSIKGGNGRWEMARDGVPLLILTDESHNRMRIIAPVAAIKDVDQQILTKM
;
A
#
# COMPACT_ATOMS: atom_id res chain seq x y z
N MET A 1 45.64 -64.01 -21.46
CA MET A 1 45.15 -63.95 -20.07
C MET A 1 44.81 -62.50 -19.80
N GLU A 2 43.66 -62.07 -19.31
CA GLU A 2 42.50 -62.71 -18.70
C GLU A 2 41.38 -61.65 -18.73
N LYS A 3 40.13 -62.12 -18.81
CA LYS A 3 38.93 -61.71 -18.03
C LYS A 3 38.85 -60.26 -17.52
N ARG A 4 37.72 -59.56 -17.44
CA ARG A 4 36.28 -59.79 -17.62
C ARG A 4 35.63 -58.45 -17.17
N MET A 5 34.43 -58.20 -17.68
CA MET A 5 33.32 -57.46 -17.04
C MET A 5 33.25 -55.92 -17.23
N PRO A 6 32.02 -55.39 -17.45
CA PRO A 6 31.77 -54.21 -18.24
C PRO A 6 31.68 -52.94 -17.38
N LEU A 7 32.16 -51.84 -17.94
CA LEU A 7 32.08 -50.47 -17.41
C LEU A 7 30.66 -49.90 -17.55
N ALA A 8 29.64 -50.68 -17.20
CA ALA A 8 28.23 -50.31 -17.18
C ALA A 8 27.81 -50.01 -15.73
N LEU A 9 28.45 -49.04 -15.08
CA LEU A 9 27.96 -48.54 -13.77
C LEU A 9 28.43 -47.14 -13.36
N TRP A 10 28.91 -46.29 -14.27
CA TRP A 10 29.45 -44.98 -13.88
C TRP A 10 28.96 -43.78 -14.70
N PHE A 11 27.77 -43.87 -15.28
CA PHE A 11 27.10 -42.71 -15.91
C PHE A 11 25.60 -42.71 -15.65
N LEU A 12 25.22 -42.92 -14.39
CA LEU A 12 23.82 -42.83 -13.92
C LEU A 12 23.63 -41.67 -12.94
N LEU A 13 24.42 -40.58 -13.07
CA LEU A 13 24.35 -39.44 -12.15
C LEU A 13 24.68 -38.07 -12.76
N THR A 14 24.29 -37.81 -14.01
CA THR A 14 24.30 -36.45 -14.56
C THR A 14 23.15 -36.24 -15.55
N LEU A 15 21.91 -36.39 -15.08
CA LEU A 15 20.82 -35.61 -15.68
C LEU A 15 20.85 -34.22 -15.04
N PRO A 16 21.37 -33.16 -15.71
CA PRO A 16 20.94 -31.84 -15.35
C PRO A 16 19.47 -31.74 -15.80
N LEU A 17 18.60 -31.71 -14.80
CA LEU A 17 17.21 -31.30 -14.88
C LEU A 17 17.14 -29.93 -15.57
N MET A 18 17.05 -29.90 -16.90
CA MET A 18 16.65 -28.70 -17.64
C MET A 18 15.14 -28.50 -17.48
N ALA A 19 14.72 -28.30 -16.24
CA ALA A 19 13.59 -27.44 -15.97
C ALA A 19 14.12 -26.02 -16.22
N LYS A 20 13.91 -25.50 -17.43
CA LYS A 20 13.80 -24.05 -17.58
C LYS A 20 12.61 -23.66 -16.71
N ALA A 21 12.89 -23.33 -15.45
CA ALA A 21 11.97 -22.53 -14.67
C ALA A 21 11.73 -21.28 -15.51
N ASP A 22 10.47 -21.08 -15.90
CA ASP A 22 9.95 -19.79 -16.30
C ASP A 22 10.20 -18.82 -15.14
N LEU A 23 11.43 -18.31 -15.07
CA LEU A 23 11.71 -17.01 -14.47
C LEU A 23 11.40 -15.98 -15.55
N ALA A 24 10.12 -15.94 -15.93
CA ALA A 24 9.53 -14.71 -16.38
C ALA A 24 9.57 -13.77 -15.18
N GLU A 25 10.72 -13.12 -14.98
CA GLU A 25 10.73 -11.87 -14.26
C GLU A 25 9.89 -10.91 -15.10
N ASP A 26 8.60 -10.81 -14.77
CA ASP A 26 7.78 -9.66 -15.11
C ASP A 26 8.35 -8.47 -14.34
N GLY A 27 9.52 -8.02 -14.79
CA GLY A 27 10.17 -6.79 -14.44
C GLY A 27 9.40 -5.64 -15.05
N LYS A 28 8.14 -5.48 -14.65
CA LYS A 28 7.55 -4.15 -14.61
C LYS A 28 8.18 -3.47 -13.41
N GLU A 29 9.30 -2.81 -13.67
CA GLU A 29 9.77 -1.72 -12.84
C GLU A 29 8.55 -0.92 -12.39
N SER A 30 8.33 -0.88 -11.07
CA SER A 30 7.33 -0.02 -10.48
C SER A 30 7.59 1.37 -11.04
N ARG A 31 6.63 1.91 -11.81
CA ARG A 31 6.64 3.33 -12.14
C ARG A 31 6.55 4.02 -10.77
N ILE A 32 7.69 4.37 -10.19
CA ILE A 32 7.73 5.14 -8.96
C ILE A 32 7.14 6.50 -9.37
N GLY A 33 5.82 6.62 -9.22
CA GLY A 33 5.15 7.89 -9.33
C GLY A 33 5.80 8.86 -8.35
N GLU A 34 5.70 10.16 -8.65
CA GLU A 34 6.23 11.17 -7.73
C GLU A 34 5.82 10.87 -6.28
N PRO A 35 6.68 11.13 -5.28
CA PRO A 35 6.32 10.94 -3.87
C PRO A 35 5.04 11.72 -3.51
N MET A 36 4.22 11.15 -2.62
CA MET A 36 3.03 11.83 -2.10
C MET A 36 3.41 12.73 -0.93
N THR A 37 4.04 13.87 -1.23
CA THR A 37 4.39 14.88 -0.23
C THR A 37 3.17 15.67 0.22
N ASN A 38 3.24 16.30 1.40
CA ASN A 38 2.19 17.20 1.88
C ASN A 38 1.92 18.34 0.90
N ALA A 39 2.95 18.87 0.24
CA ALA A 39 2.80 19.92 -0.77
C ALA A 39 2.06 19.42 -2.03
N ARG A 40 2.31 18.18 -2.45
CA ARG A 40 1.56 17.57 -3.56
C ARG A 40 0.12 17.29 -3.15
N LEU A 41 -0.08 16.74 -1.96
CA LEU A 41 -1.42 16.47 -1.44
C LEU A 41 -2.23 17.76 -1.30
N GLU A 42 -1.64 18.86 -0.84
CA GLU A 42 -2.31 20.17 -0.76
C GLU A 42 -2.83 20.64 -2.12
N ARG A 43 -2.05 20.48 -3.20
CA ARG A 43 -2.50 20.80 -4.56
C ARG A 43 -3.70 19.96 -4.98
N ILE A 44 -3.67 18.66 -4.68
CA ILE A 44 -4.77 17.74 -4.97
C ILE A 44 -6.02 18.16 -4.17
N LEU A 45 -5.87 18.39 -2.86
CA LEU A 45 -6.97 18.78 -1.98
C LEU A 45 -7.60 20.10 -2.41
N LYS A 46 -6.81 21.12 -2.75
CA LYS A 46 -7.32 22.41 -3.26
C LYS A 46 -8.01 22.32 -4.61
N THR A 47 -7.69 21.30 -5.42
CA THR A 47 -8.41 21.03 -6.67
C THR A 47 -9.81 20.48 -6.40
N VAL A 48 -9.95 19.68 -5.34
CA VAL A 48 -11.24 19.07 -4.94
C VAL A 48 -12.09 20.05 -4.12
N GLU A 49 -11.48 20.78 -3.21
CA GLU A 49 -12.11 21.75 -2.33
C GLU A 49 -11.25 23.02 -2.25
N PRO A 50 -11.52 24.03 -3.10
CA PRO A 50 -10.74 25.27 -3.11
C PRO A 50 -10.78 26.04 -1.79
N SER A 51 -11.83 25.86 -0.98
CA SER A 51 -12.00 26.55 0.31
C SER A 51 -11.33 25.85 1.50
N ILE A 52 -10.65 24.71 1.25
CA ILE A 52 -9.98 23.95 2.31
C ILE A 52 -8.96 24.81 3.04
N LYS A 53 -8.99 24.74 4.38
CA LYS A 53 -8.11 25.51 5.26
C LYS A 53 -7.04 24.60 5.85
N GLY A 54 -5.91 25.18 6.23
CA GLY A 54 -4.77 24.46 6.79
C GLY A 54 -3.64 24.23 5.79
N GLY A 55 -2.73 23.34 6.14
CA GLY A 55 -1.47 23.10 5.43
C GLY A 55 -0.56 22.15 6.20
N ASN A 56 0.53 21.73 5.55
CA ASN A 56 1.59 20.92 6.17
C ASN A 56 1.08 19.66 6.91
N GLY A 57 0.17 18.93 6.28
CA GLY A 57 -0.31 17.66 6.82
C GLY A 57 -1.53 17.75 7.74
N ARG A 58 -2.09 18.95 7.93
CA ARG A 58 -3.36 19.15 8.62
C ARG A 58 -4.26 20.06 7.80
N TRP A 59 -5.43 19.56 7.41
CA TRP A 59 -6.44 20.35 6.71
C TRP A 59 -7.82 20.17 7.30
N GLU A 60 -8.64 21.20 7.16
CA GLU A 60 -10.03 21.26 7.63
C GLU A 60 -10.93 21.82 6.52
N MET A 61 -12.08 21.19 6.35
CA MET A 61 -13.14 21.65 5.45
C MET A 61 -14.51 21.27 6.02
N ALA A 62 -15.58 21.77 5.40
CA ALA A 62 -16.93 21.28 5.65
C ALA A 62 -17.54 20.84 4.32
N ARG A 63 -18.21 19.69 4.32
CA ARG A 63 -18.97 19.20 3.18
C ARG A 63 -20.37 18.85 3.63
N ASP A 64 -21.38 19.43 2.99
CA ASP A 64 -22.79 19.24 3.34
C ASP A 64 -23.09 19.51 4.83
N GLY A 65 -22.39 20.48 5.42
CA GLY A 65 -22.50 20.83 6.84
C GLY A 65 -21.74 19.91 7.80
N VAL A 66 -21.09 18.84 7.31
CA VAL A 66 -20.25 17.94 8.12
C VAL A 66 -18.82 18.46 8.13
N PRO A 67 -18.25 18.81 9.29
CA PRO A 67 -16.85 19.19 9.37
C PRO A 67 -15.94 17.96 9.19
N LEU A 68 -14.90 18.11 8.40
CA LEU A 68 -13.92 17.08 8.11
C LEU A 68 -12.53 17.55 8.55
N LEU A 69 -11.79 16.65 9.20
CA LEU A 69 -10.39 16.84 9.56
C LEU A 69 -9.52 15.85 8.80
N ILE A 70 -8.53 16.35 8.08
CA ILE A 70 -7.55 15.54 7.35
C ILE A 70 -6.21 15.66 8.06
N LEU A 71 -5.61 14.53 8.42
CA LEU A 71 -4.29 14.42 9.06
C LEU A 71 -3.39 13.52 8.23
N THR A 72 -2.15 13.91 8.03
CA THR A 72 -1.16 13.08 7.33
C THR A 72 0.09 12.86 8.14
N ASP A 73 0.77 11.78 7.77
CA ASP A 73 2.11 11.46 8.17
C ASP A 73 2.87 11.10 6.89
N GLU A 74 3.54 12.11 6.33
CA GLU A 74 4.31 12.00 5.08
C GLU A 74 5.40 10.94 5.19
N SER A 75 6.08 10.86 6.34
CA SER A 75 7.18 9.91 6.57
C SER A 75 6.76 8.45 6.51
N HIS A 76 5.49 8.16 6.82
CA HIS A 76 4.94 6.81 6.78
C HIS A 76 3.90 6.60 5.67
N ASN A 77 3.71 7.58 4.76
CA ASN A 77 2.71 7.56 3.70
C ASN A 77 1.30 7.23 4.22
N ARG A 78 0.86 7.94 5.27
CA ARG A 78 -0.48 7.73 5.88
C ARG A 78 -1.30 9.00 5.82
N MET A 79 -2.59 8.85 5.51
CA MET A 79 -3.60 9.90 5.62
C MET A 79 -4.80 9.37 6.42
N ARG A 80 -5.39 10.22 7.26
CA ARG A 80 -6.62 9.96 7.99
C ARG A 80 -7.60 11.09 7.72
N ILE A 81 -8.83 10.74 7.36
CA ILE A 81 -9.93 11.69 7.23
C ILE A 81 -10.93 11.32 8.33
N ILE A 82 -11.23 12.29 9.18
CA ILE A 82 -12.07 12.12 10.36
C ILE A 82 -13.32 12.99 10.16
N ALA A 83 -14.48 12.37 10.34
CA ALA A 83 -15.78 13.03 10.30
C ALA A 83 -16.54 12.65 11.58
N PRO A 84 -17.20 13.60 12.26
CA PRO A 84 -18.10 13.27 13.36
C PRO A 84 -19.34 12.55 12.82
N VAL A 85 -19.78 11.51 13.51
CA VAL A 85 -20.98 10.74 13.15
C VAL A 85 -22.24 11.22 13.87
N ALA A 86 -22.08 11.91 15.01
CA ALA A 86 -23.16 12.50 15.79
C ALA A 86 -22.59 13.63 16.67
N ALA A 87 -23.44 14.57 17.10
CA ALA A 87 -23.05 15.52 18.14
C ALA A 87 -23.07 14.82 19.51
N ILE A 88 -22.17 15.20 20.41
CA ILE A 88 -22.03 14.55 21.72
C ILE A 88 -23.34 14.55 22.54
N LYS A 89 -24.14 15.61 22.40
CA LYS A 89 -25.46 15.75 23.05
C LYS A 89 -26.50 14.73 22.56
N ASP A 90 -26.29 14.16 21.38
CA ASP A 90 -27.19 13.22 20.72
C ASP A 90 -26.67 11.77 20.88
N VAL A 91 -25.56 11.56 21.59
CA VAL A 91 -24.97 10.25 21.86
C VAL A 91 -25.32 9.81 23.28
N ASP A 92 -26.11 8.74 23.40
CA ASP A 92 -26.40 8.09 24.69
C ASP A 92 -25.43 6.94 25.00
N GLN A 93 -25.49 6.43 26.23
CA GLN A 93 -24.63 5.31 26.68
C GLN A 93 -24.91 3.99 25.94
N GLN A 94 -26.12 3.80 25.42
CA GLN A 94 -26.47 2.58 24.69
C GLN A 94 -25.81 2.56 23.32
N ILE A 95 -25.64 3.72 22.68
CA ILE A 95 -24.91 3.89 21.42
C ILE A 95 -23.42 3.59 21.64
N LEU A 96 -22.83 4.06 22.74
CA LEU A 96 -21.40 3.88 23.04
C LEU A 96 -21.01 2.41 23.33
N THR A 97 -21.93 1.63 23.90
CA THR A 97 -21.65 0.24 24.33
C THR A 97 -21.89 -0.78 23.22
N LYS A 98 -22.37 -0.35 22.05
CA LYS A 98 -22.62 -1.22 20.88
C LYS A 98 -21.44 -1.27 19.89
N MET A 99 -20.32 -0.60 20.20
CA MET A 99 -19.10 -0.58 19.39
C MET A 99 -18.12 -1.67 19.80
#